data_AF-A0A7C2NCK6-F1
#
_entry.id   AF-A0A7C2NCK6-F1
#
_cell.length_a   1.000
_cell.length_b   1.000
_cell.length_c   1.000
_cell.angle_alpha   90.00
_cell.angle_beta   90.00
_cell.angle_gamma   90.00
#
_symmetry.space_group_name_H-M   'P 1'
#
loop_
_entity.id
_entity.type
_entity.pdbx_description
1 polymer ?
#
loop_
_entity_poly.entity_id
_entity_poly.type
_entity_poly.pdbx_seq_one_letter_code
_entity_poly.pdbx_strand_id
1 'polypeptide(L)' 'MATFPFGWLRGIEDDNWQILWDSQTRILYVKGALSKRVIDLGQSSTWQEAKSLADRVRNEPELYIDL' A
#
# COMPACT_ATOMS: atom_id res chain seq x y z
N MET A 1 12.30 -1.02 14.26
CA MET A 1 11.74 -1.32 12.93
C MET A 1 10.23 -1.37 13.07
N ALA A 2 9.50 -0.55 12.32
CA ALA A 2 8.04 -0.47 12.42
C ALA A 2 7.42 -0.41 11.03
N THR A 3 6.39 -1.23 10.82
CA THR A 3 5.54 -1.19 9.64
C THR A 3 4.22 -0.53 10.04
N PHE A 4 3.82 0.49 9.29
CA PHE A 4 2.65 1.29 9.59
C PHE A 4 1.53 0.96 8.61
N PRO A 5 0.37 0.47 9.09
CA PRO A 5 -0.77 0.22 8.23
C PRO A 5 -1.52 1.52 7.94
N PHE A 6 -1.89 1.71 6.68
CA PHE A 6 -2.67 2.88 6.21
C PHE A 6 -4.10 2.54 5.78
N GLY A 7 -4.46 1.27 5.79
CA GLY A 7 -5.82 0.81 5.54
C GLY A 7 -5.86 -0.43 4.65
N TRP A 8 -7.04 -0.66 4.10
CA TRP A 8 -7.34 -1.81 3.25
C TRP A 8 -7.98 -1.34 1.95
N LEU A 9 -7.60 -1.96 0.85
CA LEU A 9 -8.34 -1.99 -0.41
C LEU A 9 -9.14 -3.29 -0.45
N ARG A 10 -10.41 -3.25 -0.85
CA ARG A 10 -11.30 -4.41 -0.79
C ARG A 10 -11.76 -4.84 -2.17
N GLY A 11 -11.79 -6.15 -2.39
CA GLY A 11 -12.38 -6.75 -3.59
C GLY A 11 -11.63 -6.43 -4.88
N ILE A 12 -10.32 -6.16 -4.80
CA ILE A 12 -9.49 -5.98 -6.00
C ILE A 12 -8.91 -7.34 -6.36
N GLU A 13 -9.25 -7.84 -7.56
CA GLU A 13 -8.95 -9.21 -8.02
C GLU A 13 -9.37 -10.31 -7.02
N ASP A 14 -10.58 -10.19 -6.47
CA ASP A 14 -11.09 -11.14 -5.45
C ASP A 14 -10.21 -11.24 -4.18
N ASP A 15 -9.27 -10.31 -3.99
CA ASP A 15 -8.42 -10.20 -2.80
C ASP A 15 -8.66 -8.87 -2.06
N ASN A 16 -8.28 -8.85 -0.79
CA ASN A 16 -8.22 -7.65 0.03
C ASN A 16 -6.75 -7.30 0.27
N TRP A 17 -6.38 -6.06 0.02
CA TRP A 17 -5.00 -5.63 0.05
C TRP A 17 -4.76 -4.69 1.22
N GLN A 18 -3.77 -4.99 2.06
CA GLN A 18 -3.36 -4.11 3.14
C GLN A 18 -2.32 -3.13 2.64
N ILE A 19 -2.55 -1.83 2.85
CA ILE A 19 -1.59 -0.78 2.51
C ILE A 19 -0.64 -0.60 3.69
N LEU A 20 0.66 -0.76 3.43
CA LEU A 20 1.71 -0.84 4.44
C LEU A 20 2.88 0.06 4.05
N TRP A 21 3.44 0.75 5.04
CA TRP A 21 4.69 1.49 4.87
C TRP A 21 5.76 1.02 5.84
N ASP A 22 6.96 0.79 5.31
CA ASP A 22 8.10 0.36 6.09
C ASP A 22 9.00 1.56 6.44
N SER A 23 9.23 1.79 7.73
CA SER A 23 10.04 2.93 8.20
C SER A 23 11.54 2.81 7.96
N GLN A 24 12.03 1.60 7.70
CA GLN A 24 13.43 1.31 7.42
C GLN A 24 13.73 1.48 5.93
N THR A 25 12.95 0.83 5.06
CA THR A 25 13.16 0.90 3.60
C THR A 25 12.51 2.13 2.98
N ARG A 26 11.60 2.79 3.71
CA ARG A 26 10.87 3.97 3.23
C ARG A 26 9.98 3.66 2.02
N ILE A 27 9.56 2.40 1.89
CA ILE A 27 8.70 1.91 0.81
C ILE A 27 7.27 1.81 1.29
N LEU A 28 6.35 2.32 0.48
CA LEU A 28 4.92 2.04 0.56
C LEU A 28 4.61 0.88 -0.39
N TYR A 29 3.89 -0.12 0.10
CA TYR A 29 3.50 -1.29 -0.67
C TYR A 29 2.11 -1.77 -0.26
N VAL A 30 1.46 -2.56 -1.11
CA VAL A 30 0.27 -3.32 -0.75
C VAL A 30 0.59 -4.79 -0.62
N LYS A 31 -0.09 -5.47 0.30
CA LYS A 31 0.02 -6.91 0.50
C LYS A 31 -1.35 -7.58 0.46
N GLY A 32 -1.52 -8.54 -0.44
CA GLY A 32 -2.75 -9.32 -0.56
C GLY A 32 -2.98 -10.21 0.67
N ALA A 33 -4.20 -10.21 1.20
CA ALA A 33 -4.59 -10.99 2.36
C ALA A 33 -4.59 -12.49 2.05
N LEU A 34 -5.12 -12.86 0.88
CA LEU A 34 -5.25 -14.24 0.43
C LEU A 34 -4.07 -14.65 -0.45
N SER A 35 -3.78 -13.87 -1.49
CA SER A 35 -2.74 -14.20 -2.47
C SER A 35 -1.31 -14.11 -1.90
N LYS A 36 -1.13 -13.36 -0.81
CA LYS A 36 0.18 -12.98 -0.24
C LYS A 36 1.10 -12.24 -1.21
N ARG A 37 0.59 -11.81 -2.37
CA ARG A 37 1.32 -10.96 -3.33
C ARG A 37 1.68 -9.63 -2.66
N VAL A 38 2.81 -9.07 -3.08
CA VAL A 38 3.27 -7.75 -2.66
C VAL A 38 3.47 -6.92 -3.91
N ILE A 39 2.94 -5.70 -3.90
CA ILE A 39 3.10 -4.73 -4.98
C ILE A 39 3.65 -3.45 -4.37
N ASP A 40 4.81 -3.01 -4.86
CA ASP A 40 5.44 -1.77 -4.43
C ASP A 40 4.70 -0.58 -5.05
N LEU A 41 4.20 0.31 -4.20
CA LEU A 41 3.48 1.52 -4.62
C LEU A 41 4.43 2.72 -4.78
N GLY A 42 5.64 2.64 -4.23
CA GLY A 42 6.68 3.66 -4.37
C GLY A 42 7.47 3.93 -3.09
N GLN A 43 8.48 4.80 -3.21
CA GLN A 43 9.27 5.28 -2.07
C GLN A 43 8.76 6.63 -1.56
N SER A 44 8.90 6.88 -0.26
CA SER A 44 8.59 8.17 0.36
C SER A 44 9.65 8.56 1.39
N SER A 45 10.07 9.82 1.41
CA SER A 45 11.11 10.27 2.36
C SER A 45 10.55 10.34 3.79
N THR A 46 9.27 10.68 3.91
CA THR A 46 8.59 10.86 5.19
C THR A 46 7.35 9.98 5.34
N TRP A 47 6.90 9.80 6.58
CA TRP A 47 5.65 9.10 6.89
C TRP A 47 4.43 9.88 6.38
N GLN A 48 4.48 11.21 6.42
CA GLN A 48 3.42 12.08 5.93
C GLN A 48 3.24 11.94 4.42
N GLU A 49 4.34 11.91 3.65
CA GLU A 49 4.29 11.59 2.22
C GLU A 49 3.71 10.20 1.96
N ALA A 50 4.12 9.20 2.76
CA ALA A 50 3.59 7.85 2.66
C ALA A 50 2.08 7.81 2.88
N LYS A 51 1.59 8.54 3.88
CA LYS A 51 0.16 8.67 4.18
C LYS A 51 -0.58 9.32 3.02
N SER A 52 -0.08 10.44 2.49
CA SER A 52 -0.70 11.13 1.36
C SER A 52 -0.72 10.27 0.08
N LEU A 53 0.29 9.44 -0.14
CA LEU A 53 0.29 8.46 -1.23
C LEU A 53 -0.70 7.32 -0.96
N ALA A 54 -0.73 6.77 0.25
CA ALA A 54 -1.69 5.74 0.64
C ALA A 54 -3.14 6.21 0.52
N ASP A 55 -3.45 7.46 0.90
CA ASP A 55 -4.78 8.04 0.76
C ASP A 55 -5.17 8.19 -0.73
N ARG A 56 -4.22 8.53 -1.61
CA ARG A 56 -4.45 8.53 -3.08
C ARG A 56 -4.72 7.12 -3.61
N VAL A 57 -3.91 6.14 -3.22
CA VAL A 57 -4.12 4.73 -3.60
C VAL A 57 -5.48 4.20 -3.15
N ARG A 58 -5.98 4.66 -2.00
CA ARG A 58 -7.32 4.27 -1.51
C ARG A 58 -8.46 4.86 -2.34
N ASN A 59 -8.27 6.07 -2.86
CA ASN A 59 -9.31 6.74 -3.63
C ASN A 59 -9.33 6.29 -5.08
N GLU A 60 -8.16 5.97 -5.65
CA GLU A 60 -7.98 5.63 -7.07
C GLU A 60 -7.03 4.43 -7.23
N PRO A 61 -7.36 3.25 -6.67
CA PRO A 61 -6.47 2.09 -6.67
C PRO A 61 -6.04 1.62 -8.07
N GLU A 62 -6.92 1.75 -9.06
CA GLU A 62 -6.71 1.37 -10.45
C GLU A 62 -5.53 2.10 -11.12
N LEU A 63 -5.09 3.25 -10.59
CA LEU A 63 -3.94 3.98 -11.14
C LEU A 63 -2.59 3.48 -10.64
N TYR A 64 -2.58 2.69 -9.57
CA TYR A 64 -1.35 2.26 -8.88
C TYR A 64 -1.16 0.75 -8.87
N ILE A 65 -2.26 0.03 -9.07
CA ILE A 65 -2.32 -1.41 -8.96
C ILE A 65 -2.68 -1.90 -10.36
N ASP A 66 -1.64 -1.99 -11.19
CA ASP A 66 -1.71 -2.64 -12.50
C ASP A 66 -1.61 -4.15 -12.23
N LEU A 67 -2.78 -4.78 -12.10
CA LEU A 67 -2.95 -6.16 -11.67
C LEU A 67 -3.16 -7.12 -12.84
#